data_AF-A0A382VUS7-F1
#
_entry.id   AF-A0A382VUS7-F1
#
_cell.length_a   1.000
_cell.length_b   1.000
_cell.length_c   1.000
_cell.angle_alpha   90.00
_cell.angle_beta   90.00
_cell.angle_gamma   90.00
#
_symmetry.space_group_name_H-M   'P 1'
#
loop_
_entity.id
_entity.type
_entity.pdbx_description
1 polymer ?
#
loop_
_entity_poly.entity_id
_entity_poly.type
_entity_poly.pdbx_seq_one_letter_code
_entity_poly.pdbx_strand_id
1 'polypeptide(L)'
;MRIVKTTIALILGTALAFLSFGEAFAGETQKQLTSESVIQTIMKRSKLKVGMSTFVPWAMRNKKGELIGFEIDVAKKVAEDMGVEIEFVPTAWSGIIPALIAGKFDVIIGGMSVKPQRNLTINFTAPYAHSGMGIAANKKLAIGLAWPEGYNSH
;
A
#
# COMPACT_ATOMS: atom_id res chain seq x y z
N MET A 1 62.34 -18.79 26.30
CA MET A 1 61.08 -18.31 26.91
C MET A 1 60.56 -16.95 26.39
N ARG A 2 61.30 -16.22 25.52
CA ARG A 2 60.83 -14.97 24.89
C ARG A 2 59.89 -15.19 23.69
N ILE A 3 60.18 -16.18 22.86
CA ILE A 3 59.44 -16.45 21.60
C ILE A 3 57.99 -16.88 21.86
N VAL A 4 57.75 -17.72 22.87
CA VAL A 4 56.40 -18.21 23.25
C VAL A 4 55.50 -17.09 23.77
N LYS A 5 56.06 -16.07 24.44
CA LYS A 5 55.30 -14.91 24.95
C LYS A 5 54.84 -13.98 23.83
N THR A 6 55.64 -13.82 22.78
CA THR A 6 55.30 -12.98 21.62
C THR A 6 54.21 -13.61 20.76
N THR A 7 54.21 -14.93 20.60
CA THR A 7 53.19 -15.64 19.82
C THR A 7 51.82 -15.65 20.53
N ILE A 8 51.79 -15.77 21.86
CA ILE A 8 50.55 -15.71 22.65
C ILE A 8 49.95 -14.28 22.63
N ALA A 9 50.79 -13.25 22.71
CA ALA A 9 50.34 -11.85 22.64
C ALA A 9 49.75 -11.49 21.25
N LEU A 10 50.30 -12.05 20.17
CA LEU A 10 49.81 -11.82 18.81
C LEU A 10 48.45 -12.50 18.56
N ILE A 11 48.24 -13.70 19.13
CA ILE A 11 46.97 -14.45 19.02
C ILE A 11 45.87 -13.83 19.89
N LEU A 12 46.22 -13.26 21.06
CA LEU A 12 45.26 -12.50 21.87
C LEU A 12 44.87 -11.16 21.21
N GLY A 13 45.84 -10.46 20.60
CA GLY A 13 45.59 -9.18 19.93
C GLY A 13 44.67 -9.30 18.71
N THR A 14 44.78 -10.38 17.95
CA THR A 14 43.90 -10.66 16.79
C THR A 14 42.51 -11.13 17.20
N ALA A 15 42.38 -11.88 18.31
CA ALA A 15 41.07 -12.26 18.85
C ALA A 15 40.27 -11.06 19.38
N LEU A 16 40.94 -10.07 19.98
CA LEU A 16 40.31 -8.82 20.43
C LEU A 16 39.89 -7.90 19.26
N ALA A 17 40.65 -7.88 18.16
CA ALA A 17 40.31 -7.09 16.97
C ALA A 17 39.06 -7.64 16.24
N PHE A 18 38.84 -8.96 16.27
CA PHE A 18 37.65 -9.58 15.68
C PHE A 18 36.38 -9.34 16.51
N LEU A 19 36.49 -9.15 17.83
CA LEU A 19 35.33 -8.83 18.69
C LEU A 19 34.81 -7.40 18.46
N SER A 20 35.69 -6.46 18.12
CA SER A 20 35.32 -5.07 17.78
C SER A 20 34.77 -4.88 16.36
N PHE A 21 34.92 -5.86 15.47
CA PHE A 21 34.42 -5.76 14.08
C PHE A 21 32.98 -6.30 13.92
N GLY A 22 32.48 -7.08 14.88
CA GLY A 22 31.11 -7.61 14.88
C GLY A 22 30.04 -6.56 15.24
N GLU A 23 30.39 -5.58 16.07
CA GLU A 23 29.45 -4.53 16.51
C GLU A 23 29.07 -3.55 15.39
N ALA A 24 30.02 -3.25 14.48
CA ALA A 24 29.78 -2.35 13.35
C ALA A 24 28.84 -2.95 12.29
N PHE A 25 28.92 -4.28 12.05
CA PHE A 25 28.07 -4.99 11.10
C PHE A 25 26.62 -5.14 11.60
N ALA A 26 26.43 -5.26 12.92
CA ALA A 26 25.10 -5.35 13.53
C ALA A 26 24.31 -4.04 13.42
N GLY A 27 24.97 -2.88 13.60
CA GLY A 27 24.34 -1.57 13.47
C GLY A 27 23.87 -1.24 12.05
N GLU A 28 24.64 -1.65 11.04
CA GLU A 28 24.31 -1.42 9.63
C GLU A 28 23.18 -2.35 9.17
N THR A 29 23.18 -3.60 9.64
CA THR A 29 22.10 -4.57 9.40
C THR A 29 20.78 -4.13 10.07
N GLN A 30 20.84 -3.57 11.29
CA GLN A 30 19.66 -3.03 11.97
C GLN A 30 19.08 -1.80 11.26
N LYS A 31 19.93 -0.95 10.68
CA LYS A 31 19.54 0.22 9.88
C LYS A 31 18.92 -0.16 8.54
N GLN A 32 19.29 -1.32 7.99
CA GLN A 32 18.73 -1.88 6.75
C GLN A 32 17.42 -2.66 6.99
N LEU A 33 17.22 -3.21 8.20
CA LEU A 33 15.96 -3.80 8.66
C LEU A 33 14.90 -2.75 9.04
N THR A 34 15.31 -1.51 9.33
CA THR A 34 14.41 -0.37 9.44
C THR A 34 14.21 0.28 8.07
N SER A 35 13.62 -0.44 7.10
CA SER A 35 12.83 0.31 6.11
C SER A 35 11.84 1.13 6.94
N GLU A 36 11.94 2.47 6.90
CA GLU A 36 11.02 3.32 7.64
C GLU A 36 9.61 2.80 7.34
N SER A 37 8.87 2.44 8.39
CA SER A 37 7.49 1.99 8.20
C SER A 37 6.76 3.06 7.39
N VAL A 38 5.91 2.65 6.45
CA VAL A 38 5.11 3.59 5.63
C VAL A 38 4.42 4.64 6.52
N ILE A 39 3.96 4.22 7.71
CA ILE A 39 3.42 5.13 8.72
C ILE A 39 4.44 6.16 9.18
N GLN A 40 5.65 5.76 9.55
CA GLN A 40 6.71 6.69 9.95
C GLN A 40 7.04 7.68 8.84
N THR A 41 7.12 7.22 7.58
CA THR A 41 7.33 8.09 6.42
C THR A 41 6.20 9.10 6.26
N ILE A 42 4.93 8.68 6.42
CA ILE A 42 3.76 9.57 6.38
C ILE A 42 3.82 10.59 7.52
N MET A 43 4.10 10.16 8.75
CA MET A 43 4.14 11.05 9.92
C MET A 43 5.26 12.09 9.80
N LYS A 44 6.46 11.66 9.38
CA LYS A 44 7.65 12.52 9.21
C LYS A 44 7.45 13.62 8.18
N ARG A 45 6.73 13.32 7.08
CA ARG A 45 6.40 14.31 6.05
C ARG A 45 5.04 15.00 6.25
N SER A 46 4.31 14.60 7.29
CA SER A 46 2.97 15.09 7.66
C SER A 46 1.97 15.12 6.52
N LYS A 47 2.01 14.11 5.64
CA LYS A 47 1.16 14.04 4.44
C LYS A 47 0.86 12.61 4.01
N LEU A 48 -0.40 12.22 3.88
CA LEU A 48 -0.85 10.96 3.31
C LEU A 48 -1.10 11.11 1.81
N LYS A 49 -0.41 10.32 0.97
CA LYS A 49 -0.63 10.28 -0.47
C LYS A 49 -1.57 9.15 -0.82
N VAL A 50 -2.70 9.49 -1.45
CA VAL A 50 -3.77 8.56 -1.76
C VAL A 50 -3.91 8.41 -3.27
N GLY A 51 -3.62 7.21 -3.77
CA GLY A 51 -3.88 6.82 -5.15
C GLY A 51 -5.37 6.56 -5.35
N MET A 52 -5.97 7.22 -6.34
CA MET A 52 -7.40 7.05 -6.65
C MET A 52 -7.66 7.17 -8.14
N SER A 53 -8.72 6.54 -8.62
CA SER A 53 -9.25 6.70 -9.98
C SER A 53 -10.67 7.25 -9.87
N THR A 54 -11.07 8.09 -10.81
CA THR A 54 -12.45 8.59 -10.85
C THR A 54 -13.41 7.46 -11.22
N PHE A 55 -14.46 7.30 -10.43
CA PHE A 55 -15.55 6.34 -10.64
C PHE A 55 -16.83 6.92 -10.05
N VAL A 56 -17.74 7.41 -10.90
CA VAL A 56 -18.98 8.07 -10.48
C VAL A 56 -19.96 7.05 -9.89
N PRO A 57 -20.64 7.34 -8.75
CA PRO A 57 -20.58 8.57 -7.93
C PRO A 57 -19.56 8.49 -6.77
N TRP A 58 -18.78 7.42 -6.68
CA TRP A 58 -17.90 7.10 -5.55
C TRP A 58 -16.69 8.04 -5.41
N ALA A 59 -16.08 8.41 -6.53
CA ALA A 59 -15.01 9.38 -6.60
C ALA A 59 -15.11 10.19 -7.91
N MET A 60 -15.38 11.48 -7.80
CA MET A 60 -15.65 12.33 -8.97
C MET A 60 -15.20 13.76 -8.73
N ARG A 61 -15.31 14.60 -9.76
CA ARG A 61 -15.11 16.05 -9.64
C ARG A 61 -16.44 16.76 -9.69
N ASN A 62 -16.63 17.75 -8.82
CA ASN A 62 -17.78 18.64 -8.90
C ASN A 62 -17.61 19.68 -10.02
N LYS A 63 -18.59 20.56 -10.20
CA LYS A 63 -18.54 21.63 -11.23
C LYS A 63 -17.39 22.63 -11.05
N LYS A 64 -16.82 22.71 -9.85
CA LYS A 64 -15.66 23.55 -9.53
C LYS A 64 -14.32 22.81 -9.74
N GLY A 65 -14.35 21.54 -10.13
CA GLY A 65 -13.18 20.69 -10.32
C GLY A 65 -12.67 20.02 -9.03
N GLU A 66 -13.33 20.22 -7.89
CA GLU A 66 -12.92 19.65 -6.60
C GLU A 66 -13.28 18.15 -6.55
N LEU A 67 -12.39 17.34 -5.97
CA LEU A 67 -12.65 15.92 -5.73
C LEU A 67 -13.71 15.77 -4.63
N ILE A 68 -14.76 15.00 -4.93
CA ILE A 68 -15.89 14.68 -4.04
C ILE A 68 -16.32 13.22 -4.22
N GLY A 69 -17.08 12.69 -3.26
CA GLY A 69 -17.65 11.34 -3.28
C GLY A 69 -17.22 10.51 -2.07
N PHE A 70 -17.89 9.37 -1.87
CA PHE A 70 -17.67 8.50 -0.72
C PHE A 70 -16.19 8.14 -0.49
N GLU A 71 -15.46 7.75 -1.54
CA GLU A 71 -14.05 7.35 -1.43
C GLU A 71 -13.14 8.54 -1.06
N ILE A 72 -13.51 9.74 -1.51
CA ILE A 72 -12.80 10.98 -1.16
C ILE A 72 -13.01 11.30 0.31
N ASP A 73 -14.22 11.12 0.83
CA ASP A 73 -14.56 11.39 2.22
C ASP A 73 -13.90 10.38 3.16
N VAL A 74 -13.85 9.10 2.78
CA VAL A 74 -13.09 8.06 3.49
C VAL A 74 -11.61 8.45 3.57
N ALA A 75 -11.00 8.83 2.45
CA ALA A 75 -9.60 9.19 2.41
C ALA A 75 -9.28 10.41 3.30
N LYS A 76 -10.12 11.45 3.24
CA LYS A 76 -10.01 12.63 4.10
C LYS A 76 -10.13 12.25 5.58
N LYS A 77 -11.06 11.38 5.94
CA LYS A 77 -11.26 10.94 7.32
C LYS A 77 -10.04 10.20 7.87
N VAL A 78 -9.44 9.33 7.06
CA VAL A 78 -8.19 8.63 7.44
C VAL A 78 -7.05 9.62 7.68
N ALA A 79 -6.87 10.60 6.79
CA ALA A 79 -5.83 11.62 6.98
C ALA A 79 -6.07 12.49 8.22
N GLU A 80 -7.33 12.86 8.48
CA GLU A 80 -7.74 13.59 9.70
C GLU A 80 -7.41 12.80 10.97
N ASP A 81 -7.79 11.52 11.02
CA ASP A 81 -7.54 10.65 12.18
C ASP A 81 -6.04 10.43 12.41
N MET A 82 -5.23 10.48 11.36
CA MET A 82 -3.77 10.43 11.43
C MET A 82 -3.12 11.77 11.80
N GLY A 83 -3.85 12.89 11.75
CA GLY A 83 -3.33 14.22 11.99
C GLY A 83 -2.36 14.72 10.91
N VAL A 84 -2.57 14.32 9.65
CA VAL A 84 -1.71 14.68 8.50
C VAL A 84 -2.48 15.33 7.37
N GLU A 85 -1.80 16.07 6.49
CA GLU A 85 -2.41 16.57 5.26
C GLU A 85 -2.74 15.41 4.29
N ILE A 86 -3.71 15.61 3.41
CA ILE A 86 -4.03 14.67 2.33
C ILE A 86 -3.56 15.18 0.97
N GLU A 87 -2.96 14.30 0.18
CA GLU A 87 -2.61 14.53 -1.22
C GLU A 87 -3.24 13.43 -2.07
N PHE A 88 -4.19 13.80 -2.93
CA PHE A 88 -4.73 12.88 -3.92
C PHE A 88 -3.79 12.80 -5.12
N VAL A 89 -3.49 11.57 -5.55
CA VAL A 89 -2.68 11.26 -6.73
C VAL A 89 -3.57 10.53 -7.75
N PRO A 90 -4.30 11.27 -8.62
CA PRO A 90 -5.16 10.66 -9.63
C PRO A 90 -4.34 9.72 -10.54
N THR A 91 -4.77 8.46 -10.61
CA THR A 91 -4.04 7.39 -11.28
C THR A 91 -5.03 6.53 -12.06
N ALA A 92 -4.68 6.18 -13.31
CA ALA A 92 -5.52 5.30 -14.12
C ALA A 92 -5.65 3.92 -13.46
N TRP A 93 -6.87 3.37 -13.46
CA TRP A 93 -7.18 2.10 -12.79
C TRP A 93 -6.28 0.94 -13.22
N SER A 94 -5.95 0.84 -14.52
CA SER A 94 -5.08 -0.22 -15.06
C SER A 94 -3.66 -0.22 -14.47
N GLY A 95 -3.16 0.94 -14.04
CA GLY A 95 -1.81 1.13 -13.52
C GLY A 95 -1.74 1.35 -12.01
N ILE A 96 -2.87 1.31 -11.28
CA ILE A 96 -2.91 1.76 -9.89
C ILE A 96 -2.11 0.87 -8.93
N ILE A 97 -2.13 -0.46 -9.14
CA ILE A 97 -1.34 -1.40 -8.32
C ILE A 97 0.16 -1.27 -8.60
N PRO A 98 0.62 -1.27 -9.87
CA PRO A 98 2.03 -0.98 -10.18
C PRO A 98 2.51 0.37 -9.62
N ALA A 99 1.67 1.40 -9.65
CA ALA A 99 2.01 2.71 -9.11
C ALA A 99 2.15 2.71 -7.57
N LEU A 100 1.32 1.91 -6.87
CA LEU A 100 1.47 1.67 -5.42
C LEU A 100 2.81 1.01 -5.13
N ILE A 101 3.14 -0.06 -5.86
CA ILE A 101 4.40 -0.81 -5.70
C ILE A 101 5.61 0.08 -5.99
N ALA A 102 5.50 0.97 -6.98
CA ALA A 102 6.52 1.96 -7.31
C ALA A 102 6.62 3.13 -6.30
N GLY A 103 5.81 3.13 -5.23
CA GLY A 103 5.85 4.14 -4.17
C GLY A 103 5.34 5.52 -4.59
N LYS A 104 4.47 5.61 -5.61
CA LYS A 104 3.90 6.90 -6.05
C LYS A 104 2.94 7.50 -5.03
N PHE A 105 2.33 6.66 -4.21
CA PHE A 105 1.42 6.99 -3.11
C PHE A 105 1.45 5.85 -2.09
N ASP A 106 0.93 6.06 -0.88
CA ASP A 106 1.06 5.08 0.21
C ASP A 106 -0.10 4.09 0.28
N VAL A 107 -1.27 4.52 -0.18
CA VAL A 107 -2.51 3.74 -0.10
C VAL A 107 -3.38 3.98 -1.32
N ILE A 108 -4.16 2.96 -1.69
CA ILE A 108 -5.24 3.08 -2.67
C ILE A 108 -6.56 3.20 -1.93
N ILE A 109 -7.32 4.25 -2.21
CA ILE A 109 -8.72 4.39 -1.79
C ILE A 109 -9.51 4.73 -3.06
N GLY A 110 -10.39 3.83 -3.46
CA GLY A 110 -11.02 3.86 -4.79
C GLY A 110 -11.82 2.60 -5.12
N GLY A 111 -12.52 2.02 -4.13
CA GLY A 111 -13.45 0.91 -4.36
C GLY A 111 -12.80 -0.40 -4.85
N MET A 112 -11.57 -0.69 -4.44
CA MET A 112 -10.89 -1.92 -4.86
C MET A 112 -11.42 -3.15 -4.13
N SER A 113 -12.11 -4.03 -4.87
CA SER A 113 -12.49 -5.34 -4.35
C SER A 113 -11.27 -6.18 -4.01
N VAL A 114 -11.29 -6.78 -2.82
CA VAL A 114 -10.31 -7.78 -2.37
C VAL A 114 -10.43 -9.00 -3.26
N LYS A 115 -9.31 -9.37 -3.91
CA LYS A 115 -9.22 -10.57 -4.77
C LYS A 115 -7.95 -11.34 -4.43
N PRO A 116 -7.96 -12.69 -4.41
CA PRO A 116 -6.79 -13.49 -4.09
C PRO A 116 -5.55 -13.10 -4.92
N GLN A 117 -5.73 -12.89 -6.23
CA GLN A 117 -4.64 -12.54 -7.14
C GLN A 117 -3.97 -11.21 -6.79
N ARG A 118 -4.74 -10.23 -6.26
CA ARG A 118 -4.18 -8.94 -5.82
C ARG A 118 -3.49 -9.07 -4.46
N ASN A 119 -4.01 -9.94 -3.59
CA ASN A 119 -3.45 -10.18 -2.27
C ASN A 119 -2.06 -10.86 -2.31
N LEU A 120 -1.66 -11.38 -3.48
CA LEU A 120 -0.30 -11.87 -3.72
C LEU A 120 0.73 -10.75 -3.87
N THR A 121 0.30 -9.52 -4.17
CA THR A 121 1.20 -8.39 -4.48
C THR A 121 1.01 -7.19 -3.57
N ILE A 122 -0.18 -7.00 -3.00
CA ILE A 122 -0.50 -5.89 -2.10
C ILE A 122 -1.30 -6.37 -0.90
N ASN A 123 -1.19 -5.66 0.22
CA ASN A 123 -2.02 -5.91 1.39
C ASN A 123 -3.33 -5.12 1.30
N PHE A 124 -4.40 -5.69 1.84
CA PHE A 124 -5.69 -5.03 2.01
C PHE A 124 -5.96 -4.71 3.47
N THR A 125 -6.71 -3.63 3.71
CA THR A 125 -7.30 -3.34 5.02
C THR A 125 -8.46 -4.29 5.31
N ALA A 126 -9.03 -4.18 6.51
CA ALA A 126 -10.42 -4.60 6.69
C ALA A 126 -11.31 -3.89 5.65
N PRO A 127 -12.24 -4.58 4.97
CA PRO A 127 -13.17 -3.95 4.05
C PRO A 127 -14.03 -2.90 4.77
N TYR A 128 -14.20 -1.72 4.16
CA TYR A 128 -15.10 -0.67 4.67
C TYR A 128 -16.43 -0.60 3.89
N ALA A 129 -16.58 -1.37 2.82
CA ALA A 129 -17.79 -1.45 2.02
C ALA A 129 -17.94 -2.84 1.38
N HIS A 130 -19.18 -3.25 1.14
CA HIS A 130 -19.52 -4.47 0.42
C HIS A 130 -20.37 -4.13 -0.81
N SER A 131 -20.02 -4.71 -1.96
CA SER A 131 -20.72 -4.52 -3.22
C SER A 131 -20.85 -5.84 -3.97
N GLY A 132 -21.95 -6.02 -4.71
CA GLY A 132 -22.16 -7.16 -5.60
C GLY A 132 -22.12 -6.77 -7.08
N MET A 133 -22.06 -7.77 -7.96
CA MET A 133 -22.30 -7.59 -9.39
C MET A 133 -23.78 -7.79 -9.67
N GLY A 134 -24.35 -6.93 -10.52
CA GLY A 134 -25.71 -7.07 -11.03
C GLY A 134 -25.73 -6.80 -12.53
N ILE A 135 -26.75 -7.31 -13.21
CA ILE A 135 -26.94 -7.07 -14.65
C ILE A 135 -27.98 -5.96 -14.84
N ALA A 136 -27.64 -4.98 -15.66
CA ALA A 136 -28.58 -4.01 -16.19
C ALA A 136 -29.02 -4.45 -17.60
N ALA A 137 -30.33 -4.63 -17.80
CA ALA A 137 -30.89 -5.05 -19.08
C ALA A 137 -32.06 -4.14 -19.49
N ASN A 138 -32.31 -4.04 -20.80
CA ASN A 138 -33.47 -3.33 -21.30
C ASN A 138 -34.76 -4.05 -20.86
N LYS A 139 -35.67 -3.34 -20.18
CA LYS A 139 -36.91 -3.91 -19.65
C LYS A 139 -37.76 -4.61 -20.70
N LYS A 140 -37.80 -4.09 -21.93
CA LYS A 140 -38.61 -4.66 -23.02
C LYS A 140 -37.97 -5.91 -23.60
N LEU A 141 -36.64 -5.91 -23.76
CA LEU A 141 -35.92 -7.06 -24.32
C LEU A 141 -35.77 -8.21 -23.31
N ALA A 142 -35.73 -7.88 -22.02
CA ALA A 142 -35.60 -8.87 -20.95
C ALA A 142 -36.95 -9.39 -20.43
N ILE A 143 -38.08 -9.01 -21.03
CA ILE A 143 -39.39 -9.44 -20.57
C ILE A 143 -39.54 -10.94 -20.86
N GLY A 144 -39.52 -11.77 -19.81
CA GLY A 144 -39.57 -13.23 -19.93
C GLY A 144 -38.23 -13.95 -19.85
N LEU A 145 -37.10 -13.24 -19.71
CA LEU A 145 -35.83 -13.90 -19.39
C LEU A 145 -35.82 -14.31 -17.91
N ALA A 146 -35.67 -15.61 -17.65
CA ALA A 146 -35.44 -16.12 -16.31
C ALA A 146 -33.96 -16.06 -15.96
N TRP A 147 -33.64 -15.67 -14.72
CA TRP A 147 -32.27 -15.69 -14.23
C TRP A 147 -31.88 -17.09 -13.72
N PRO A 148 -30.65 -17.59 -13.98
CA PRO A 148 -29.63 -17.07 -14.90
C PRO A 148 -29.77 -17.57 -16.34
N GLU A 149 -30.55 -18.63 -16.60
CA GLU A 149 -30.50 -19.39 -17.86
C GLU A 149 -30.91 -18.56 -19.08
N GLY A 150 -31.94 -17.72 -18.96
CA GLY A 150 -32.40 -16.84 -20.04
C GLY A 150 -31.41 -15.74 -20.41
N TYR A 151 -30.43 -15.45 -19.54
CA TYR A 151 -29.37 -14.48 -19.82
C TYR A 151 -28.10 -15.12 -20.39
N ASN A 152 -27.97 -16.45 -20.31
CA ASN A 152 -26.79 -17.21 -20.76
C ASN A 152 -27.02 -18.00 -22.06
N SER A 153 -28.18 -17.87 -22.69
CA SER A 153 -28.60 -18.70 -23.84
C SER A 153 -28.07 -18.23 -25.20
N HIS A 154 -27.11 -17.30 -25.25
CA HIS A 154 -26.53 -16.73 -26.47
C HIS A 154 -25.02 -16.62 -26.40
#